data_AF-A0A5R8W5D2-F1
#
_entry.id   AF-A0A5R8W5D2-F1
#
_cell.length_a   1.000
_cell.length_b   1.000
_cell.length_c   1.000
_cell.angle_alpha   90.00
_cell.angle_beta   90.00
_cell.angle_gamma   90.00
#
_symmetry.space_group_name_H-M   'P 1'
#
loop_
_entity.id
_entity.type
_entity.pdbx_description
1 polymer ?
#
loop_
_entity_poly.entity_id
_entity_poly.type
_entity_poly.pdbx_seq_one_letter_code
_entity_poly.pdbx_strand_id
1 'polypeptide(L)'
;TQQPHSVDTIKEMVNVLLLQGNFGKPGAGACPVRGHSNVQGDRTMGIWEKPKEGLLQALDTEFGITSPRHHGYDAVEAMEAFERNEVDVFVSMGGNFSLACSDTEMLEAGMQRIGLTVHISTKPNRSHIVHGRTSLILPTLGRTDKDDKHPKGAQFLSVEDSMSVVHSTQGRLTPVSEHLLAEP
;
A
#
# COMPACT_ATOMS: atom_id res chain seq x y z
N THR A 1 -15.10 -9.40 1.12
CA THR A 1 -15.31 -8.13 0.39
C THR A 1 -15.30 -8.32 -1.13
N GLN A 2 -14.69 -9.37 -1.68
CA GLN A 2 -14.52 -9.54 -3.14
C GLN A 2 -15.61 -10.44 -3.75
N GLN A 3 -16.86 -9.97 -3.71
CA GLN A 3 -17.97 -10.51 -4.48
C GLN A 3 -18.99 -9.37 -4.71
N PRO A 4 -19.85 -9.45 -5.73
CA PRO A 4 -20.73 -8.33 -6.12
C PRO A 4 -21.57 -7.75 -4.98
N HIS A 5 -22.03 -8.59 -4.04
CA HIS A 5 -22.90 -8.18 -2.92
C HIS A 5 -22.18 -8.12 -1.57
N SER A 6 -20.86 -7.98 -1.59
CA SER A 6 -20.05 -8.11 -0.37
C SER A 6 -20.37 -7.03 0.67
N VAL A 7 -20.63 -5.80 0.24
CA VAL A 7 -20.94 -4.67 1.13
C VAL A 7 -22.22 -4.98 1.90
N ASP A 8 -23.27 -5.41 1.21
CA ASP A 8 -24.55 -5.73 1.86
C ASP A 8 -24.45 -6.98 2.73
N THR A 9 -23.71 -7.99 2.27
CA THR A 9 -23.44 -9.18 3.10
C THR A 9 -22.75 -8.81 4.42
N ILE A 10 -21.75 -7.92 4.37
CA ILE A 10 -21.03 -7.45 5.57
C ILE A 10 -21.95 -6.62 6.47
N LYS A 11 -22.80 -5.76 5.89
CA LYS A 11 -23.81 -5.02 6.66
C LYS A 11 -24.74 -5.97 7.40
N GLU A 12 -25.21 -7.04 6.77
CA GLU A 12 -26.09 -8.01 7.44
C GLU A 12 -25.37 -8.77 8.57
N MET A 13 -24.10 -9.13 8.38
CA MET A 13 -23.29 -9.69 9.48
C MET A 13 -23.22 -8.72 10.67
N VAL A 14 -23.00 -7.43 10.40
CA VAL A 14 -22.96 -6.38 11.44
C VAL A 14 -24.32 -6.20 12.10
N ASN A 15 -25.43 -6.20 11.34
CA ASN A 15 -26.79 -6.09 11.86
C ASN A 15 -27.10 -7.21 12.85
N VAL A 16 -26.75 -8.47 12.51
CA VAL A 16 -26.94 -9.62 13.41
C VAL A 16 -26.13 -9.45 14.70
N LEU A 17 -24.86 -9.03 14.59
CA LEU A 17 -24.02 -8.79 15.76
C LEU A 17 -24.59 -7.66 16.65
N LEU A 18 -25.14 -6.60 16.07
CA LEU A 18 -25.80 -5.52 16.82
C LEU A 18 -27.07 -6.01 17.52
N LEU A 19 -27.93 -6.77 16.83
CA LEU A 19 -29.16 -7.34 17.39
C LEU A 19 -28.89 -8.26 18.58
N GLN A 20 -27.78 -8.99 18.56
CA GLN A 20 -27.36 -9.87 19.64
C GLN A 20 -26.62 -9.15 20.78
N GLY A 21 -26.39 -7.83 20.67
CA GLY A 21 -25.61 -7.08 21.64
C GLY A 21 -24.14 -7.54 21.69
N ASN A 22 -23.56 -7.89 20.54
CA ASN A 22 -22.19 -8.40 20.43
C ASN A 22 -21.13 -7.32 20.24
N PHE A 23 -21.42 -6.05 20.53
CA PHE A 23 -20.44 -4.97 20.52
C PHE A 23 -20.19 -4.44 21.93
N GLY A 24 -18.97 -3.93 22.18
CA GLY A 24 -18.61 -3.29 23.45
C GLY A 24 -18.31 -4.26 24.61
N LYS A 25 -18.08 -5.55 24.34
CA LYS A 25 -17.72 -6.56 25.36
C LYS A 25 -16.52 -7.41 24.91
N PRO A 26 -15.64 -7.84 25.84
CA PRO A 26 -14.50 -8.70 25.51
C PRO A 26 -14.92 -10.00 24.80
N GLY A 27 -14.17 -10.41 23.78
CA GLY A 27 -14.41 -11.65 23.04
C GLY A 27 -15.59 -11.60 22.06
N ALA A 28 -16.21 -10.44 21.85
CA ALA A 28 -17.27 -10.23 20.87
C ALA A 28 -16.88 -9.18 19.82
N GLY A 29 -17.76 -8.99 18.84
CA GLY A 29 -17.64 -7.96 17.80
C GLY A 29 -17.28 -8.55 16.44
N ALA A 30 -17.19 -7.67 15.45
CA ALA A 30 -16.70 -8.04 14.13
C ALA A 30 -15.17 -8.02 14.11
N CYS A 31 -14.55 -9.12 13.66
CA CYS A 31 -13.12 -9.21 13.45
C CYS A 31 -12.82 -9.54 11.98
N PRO A 32 -12.65 -8.53 11.11
CA PRO A 32 -12.23 -8.76 9.74
C PRO A 32 -10.72 -9.05 9.70
N VAL A 33 -10.35 -10.33 9.77
CA VAL A 33 -8.95 -10.76 9.65
C VAL A 33 -8.42 -10.34 8.28
N ARG A 34 -7.44 -9.43 8.27
CA ARG A 34 -6.81 -8.96 7.03
C ARG A 34 -5.61 -9.81 6.66
N GLY A 35 -5.25 -9.81 5.38
CA GLY A 35 -4.21 -10.68 4.83
C GLY A 35 -2.78 -10.17 5.00
N HIS A 36 -2.47 -9.00 4.45
CA HIS A 36 -1.10 -8.45 4.46
C HIS A 36 -0.71 -7.91 5.84
N SER A 37 0.57 -8.04 6.18
CA SER A 37 1.11 -7.80 7.53
C SER A 37 1.03 -6.36 8.03
N ASN A 38 0.76 -5.37 7.18
CA ASN A 38 0.68 -3.95 7.58
C ASN A 38 -0.42 -3.18 6.85
N VAL A 39 -1.41 -3.85 6.25
CA VAL A 39 -2.45 -3.17 5.47
C VAL A 39 -3.35 -2.27 6.33
N GLN A 40 -3.36 -2.48 7.65
CA GLN A 40 -3.93 -1.58 8.63
C GLN A 40 -3.04 -0.35 8.81
N GLY A 41 -1.75 -0.58 9.08
CA GLY A 41 -0.74 0.48 9.24
C GLY A 41 -0.71 1.44 8.07
N ASP A 42 -0.79 0.95 6.83
CA ASP A 42 -0.82 1.80 5.63
C ASP A 42 -1.97 2.82 5.70
N ARG A 43 -3.16 2.39 6.11
CA ARG A 43 -4.32 3.29 6.27
C ARG A 43 -4.14 4.23 7.46
N THR A 44 -3.56 3.75 8.55
CA THR A 44 -3.22 4.57 9.73
C THR A 44 -2.24 5.69 9.38
N MET A 45 -1.28 5.42 8.49
CA MET A 45 -0.30 6.38 7.98
C MET A 45 -0.82 7.25 6.82
N GLY A 46 -2.10 7.12 6.46
CA GLY A 46 -2.73 7.98 5.46
C GLY A 46 -2.52 7.55 4.01
N ILE A 47 -2.08 6.32 3.73
CA ILE A 47 -2.02 5.77 2.37
C ILE A 47 -3.44 5.53 1.88
N TRP A 48 -4.01 6.55 1.23
CA TRP A 48 -5.37 6.54 0.72
C TRP A 48 -5.53 7.54 -0.42
N GLU A 49 -6.15 7.10 -1.51
CA GLU A 49 -6.45 7.92 -2.69
C GLU A 49 -7.55 8.97 -2.45
N LYS A 50 -8.36 8.78 -1.42
CA LYS A 50 -9.50 9.64 -1.04
C LYS A 50 -9.35 10.17 0.40
N PRO A 51 -8.21 10.78 0.79
CA PRO A 51 -7.95 11.16 2.17
C PRO A 51 -8.93 12.24 2.65
N LYS A 52 -9.30 12.21 3.93
CA LYS A 52 -10.22 13.20 4.53
C LYS A 52 -9.55 14.56 4.69
N GLU A 53 -10.34 15.63 4.61
CA GLU A 53 -9.87 17.02 4.75
C GLU A 53 -9.01 17.26 5.99
N GLY A 54 -9.37 16.66 7.13
CA GLY A 54 -8.60 16.83 8.37
C GLY A 54 -7.16 16.34 8.28
N LEU A 55 -6.90 15.25 7.53
CA LEU A 55 -5.53 14.79 7.29
C LEU A 55 -4.80 15.73 6.33
N LEU A 56 -5.46 16.13 5.24
CA LEU A 56 -4.89 17.02 4.23
C LEU A 56 -4.49 18.38 4.82
N GLN A 57 -5.34 18.96 5.66
CA GLN A 57 -5.04 20.22 6.35
C GLN A 57 -3.86 20.08 7.33
N ALA A 58 -3.75 18.94 8.02
CA ALA A 58 -2.63 18.68 8.91
C ALA A 58 -1.31 18.57 8.13
N LEU A 59 -1.31 17.90 6.97
CA LEU A 59 -0.16 17.83 6.06
C LEU A 59 0.24 19.21 5.54
N ASP A 60 -0.74 20.02 5.12
CA ASP A 60 -0.49 21.39 4.65
C ASP A 60 0.16 22.24 5.74
N THR A 61 -0.30 22.09 6.99
CA THR A 61 0.22 22.85 8.14
C THR A 61 1.63 22.41 8.53
N GLU A 62 1.87 21.10 8.63
CA GLU A 62 3.16 20.55 9.08
C GLU A 62 4.27 20.80 8.07
N PHE A 63 3.98 20.58 6.78
CA PHE A 63 4.99 20.62 5.72
C PHE A 63 5.00 21.92 4.92
N GLY A 64 4.04 22.83 5.16
CA GLY A 64 3.94 24.10 4.43
C GLY A 64 3.59 23.91 2.94
N ILE A 65 2.92 22.81 2.60
CA ILE A 65 2.52 22.48 1.23
C ILE A 65 1.02 22.76 1.00
N THR A 66 0.57 22.60 -0.24
CA THR A 66 -0.85 22.56 -0.58
C THR A 66 -1.17 21.21 -1.22
N SER A 67 -1.76 20.32 -0.44
CA SER A 67 -2.12 18.97 -0.86
C SER A 67 -3.33 18.99 -1.81
N PRO A 68 -3.37 18.12 -2.84
CA PRO A 68 -4.52 18.01 -3.72
C PRO A 68 -5.81 17.66 -2.96
N ARG A 69 -6.92 18.31 -3.31
CA ARG A 69 -8.25 18.01 -2.75
C ARG A 69 -9.13 17.16 -3.67
N HIS A 70 -8.76 17.04 -4.94
CA HIS A 70 -9.38 16.04 -5.81
C HIS A 70 -8.86 14.65 -5.42
N HIS A 71 -9.73 13.66 -5.51
CA HIS A 71 -9.36 12.28 -5.22
C HIS A 71 -8.44 11.73 -6.30
N GLY A 72 -7.49 10.90 -5.88
CA GLY A 72 -6.67 10.09 -6.78
C GLY A 72 -7.37 8.82 -7.24
N TYR A 73 -6.64 8.01 -7.99
CA TYR A 73 -7.10 6.71 -8.47
C TYR A 73 -6.85 5.60 -7.45
N ASP A 74 -7.86 4.77 -7.22
CA ASP A 74 -7.65 3.44 -6.64
C ASP A 74 -7.04 2.48 -7.68
N ALA A 75 -6.79 1.22 -7.28
CA ALA A 75 -6.13 0.26 -8.15
C ALA A 75 -6.92 -0.08 -9.43
N VAL A 76 -8.26 -0.04 -9.37
CA VAL A 76 -9.12 -0.30 -10.54
C VAL A 76 -9.18 0.95 -11.41
N GLU A 77 -9.43 2.11 -10.80
CA GLU A 77 -9.43 3.41 -11.51
C GLU A 77 -8.09 3.67 -12.20
N ALA A 78 -6.97 3.26 -11.60
CA ALA A 78 -5.63 3.38 -12.19
C ALA A 78 -5.46 2.47 -13.42
N MET A 79 -5.99 1.24 -13.38
CA MET A 79 -5.98 0.33 -14.52
C MET A 79 -6.76 0.90 -15.71
N GLU A 80 -7.94 1.48 -15.45
CA GLU A 80 -8.72 2.18 -16.47
C GLU A 80 -8.00 3.43 -16.99
N ALA A 81 -7.33 4.20 -16.12
CA ALA A 81 -6.55 5.36 -16.53
C ALA A 81 -5.35 4.97 -17.43
N PHE A 82 -4.73 3.82 -17.19
CA PHE A 82 -3.70 3.28 -18.08
C PHE A 82 -4.29 2.91 -19.44
N GLU A 83 -5.49 2.33 -19.46
CA GLU A 83 -6.20 2.02 -20.71
C GLU A 83 -6.42 3.29 -21.53
N ARG A 84 -6.92 4.35 -20.88
CA ARG A 84 -7.21 5.66 -21.50
C ARG A 84 -5.97 6.51 -21.82
N ASN A 85 -4.76 6.05 -21.48
CA ASN A 85 -3.50 6.78 -21.64
C ASN A 85 -3.45 8.11 -20.85
N GLU A 86 -4.04 8.12 -19.66
CA GLU A 86 -4.08 9.30 -18.77
C GLU A 86 -2.90 9.36 -17.80
N VAL A 87 -1.98 8.39 -17.85
CA VAL A 87 -0.85 8.27 -16.92
C VAL A 87 0.47 8.26 -17.68
N ASP A 88 1.27 9.30 -17.47
CA ASP A 88 2.63 9.41 -18.03
C ASP A 88 3.70 8.74 -17.15
N VAL A 89 3.49 8.74 -15.83
CA VAL A 89 4.44 8.23 -14.83
C VAL A 89 3.73 7.35 -13.82
N PHE A 90 4.25 6.14 -13.60
CA PHE A 90 3.80 5.22 -12.56
C PHE A 90 4.94 4.90 -11.59
N VAL A 91 4.70 5.11 -10.30
CA VAL A 91 5.66 4.80 -9.23
C VAL A 91 5.04 3.77 -8.29
N SER A 92 5.72 2.65 -8.10
CA SER A 92 5.29 1.54 -7.24
C SER A 92 6.31 1.30 -6.15
N MET A 93 5.88 1.37 -4.89
CA MET A 93 6.68 1.00 -3.73
C MET A 93 6.25 -0.37 -3.22
N GLY A 94 7.14 -1.36 -3.40
CA GLY A 94 6.80 -2.75 -3.17
C GLY A 94 5.68 -3.24 -4.11
N GLY A 95 5.20 -4.46 -3.83
CA GLY A 95 4.11 -5.09 -4.57
C GLY A 95 4.47 -5.61 -5.96
N ASN A 96 3.56 -6.42 -6.51
CA ASN A 96 3.61 -6.90 -7.89
C ASN A 96 2.29 -6.54 -8.56
N PHE A 97 2.16 -5.28 -8.96
CA PHE A 97 0.90 -4.69 -9.44
C PHE A 97 0.28 -5.49 -10.60
N SER A 98 1.13 -5.94 -11.54
CA SER A 98 0.73 -6.72 -12.72
C SER A 98 0.01 -8.02 -12.35
N LEU A 99 0.46 -8.75 -11.33
CA LEU A 99 -0.19 -9.99 -10.88
C LEU A 99 -1.20 -9.80 -9.75
N ALA A 100 -1.29 -8.60 -9.18
CA ALA A 100 -2.21 -8.32 -8.08
C ALA A 100 -3.61 -7.92 -8.56
N CYS A 101 -3.72 -7.33 -9.76
CA CYS A 101 -5.01 -6.93 -10.34
C CYS A 101 -5.69 -8.11 -11.06
N SER A 102 -7.02 -8.05 -11.13
CA SER A 102 -7.86 -9.14 -11.65
C SER A 102 -7.79 -9.32 -13.17
N ASP A 103 -7.57 -8.24 -13.92
CA ASP A 103 -7.39 -8.29 -15.38
C ASP A 103 -5.93 -7.99 -15.74
N THR A 104 -5.12 -9.04 -15.71
CA THR A 104 -3.68 -8.93 -15.97
C THR A 104 -3.39 -8.48 -17.39
N GLU A 105 -4.13 -8.96 -18.40
CA GLU A 105 -3.84 -8.65 -19.81
C GLU A 105 -4.12 -7.17 -20.12
N MET A 106 -5.25 -6.65 -19.65
CA MET A 106 -5.61 -5.24 -19.78
C MET A 106 -4.58 -4.34 -19.09
N LEU A 107 -4.22 -4.69 -17.85
CA LEU A 107 -3.25 -3.94 -17.07
C LEU A 107 -1.87 -3.92 -17.75
N GLU A 108 -1.38 -5.09 -18.18
CA GLU A 108 -0.08 -5.24 -18.83
C GLU A 108 0.00 -4.42 -20.13
N ALA A 109 -1.04 -4.48 -20.96
CA ALA A 109 -1.12 -3.69 -22.18
C ALA A 109 -1.12 -2.17 -21.90
N GLY A 110 -1.83 -1.72 -20.86
CA GLY A 110 -1.84 -0.34 -20.40
C GLY A 110 -0.47 0.12 -19.91
N MET A 111 0.16 -0.66 -19.03
CA MET A 111 1.48 -0.36 -18.45
C MET A 111 2.55 -0.13 -19.52
N GLN A 112 2.54 -0.91 -20.61
CA GLN A 112 3.50 -0.79 -21.71
C GLN A 112 3.45 0.57 -22.45
N ARG A 113 2.37 1.34 -22.31
CA ARG A 113 2.22 2.65 -22.95
C ARG A 113 2.70 3.81 -22.07
N ILE A 114 2.83 3.59 -20.76
CA ILE A 114 3.27 4.60 -19.78
C ILE A 114 4.67 5.10 -20.15
N GLY A 115 4.91 6.41 -20.02
CA GLY A 115 6.19 7.02 -20.34
C GLY A 115 7.32 6.53 -19.44
N LEU A 116 7.11 6.55 -18.12
CA LEU A 116 8.07 6.14 -17.10
C LEU A 116 7.42 5.26 -16.03
N THR A 117 7.98 4.08 -15.80
CA THR A 117 7.64 3.21 -14.67
C THR A 117 8.81 3.12 -13.69
N VAL A 118 8.58 3.41 -12.42
CA VAL A 118 9.58 3.33 -11.35
C VAL A 118 9.12 2.31 -10.31
N HIS A 119 9.98 1.35 -10.00
CA HIS A 119 9.71 0.32 -9.00
C HIS A 119 10.75 0.37 -7.88
N ILE A 120 10.32 0.75 -6.69
CA ILE A 120 11.11 0.62 -5.46
C ILE A 120 10.86 -0.80 -4.94
N SER A 121 11.87 -1.67 -4.90
CA SER A 121 11.64 -3.10 -4.75
C SER A 121 12.76 -3.84 -4.03
N THR A 122 12.38 -4.78 -3.18
CA THR A 122 13.31 -5.66 -2.44
C THR A 122 13.73 -6.89 -3.24
N LYS A 123 12.93 -7.26 -4.27
CA LYS A 123 13.19 -8.39 -5.15
C LYS A 123 12.54 -8.21 -6.52
N PRO A 124 13.08 -8.82 -7.59
CA PRO A 124 12.45 -8.81 -8.91
C PRO A 124 11.03 -9.42 -8.90
N ASN A 125 10.13 -8.89 -9.73
CA ASN A 125 8.78 -9.42 -9.94
C ASN A 125 8.24 -9.14 -11.36
N ARG A 126 6.99 -9.54 -11.65
CA ARG A 126 6.38 -9.46 -12.99
C ARG A 126 6.24 -8.02 -13.50
N SER A 127 5.93 -7.06 -12.64
CA SER A 127 5.86 -5.64 -13.02
C SER A 127 7.20 -5.07 -13.49
N HIS A 128 8.33 -5.71 -13.18
CA HIS A 128 9.64 -5.27 -13.67
C HIS A 128 9.93 -5.68 -15.11
N ILE A 129 9.22 -6.71 -15.61
CA ILE A 129 9.36 -7.18 -17.00
C ILE A 129 8.24 -6.66 -17.90
N VAL A 130 7.09 -6.30 -17.32
CA VAL A 130 6.00 -5.61 -18.02
C VAL A 130 5.96 -4.15 -17.58
N HIS A 131 6.80 -3.36 -18.23
CA HIS A 131 7.09 -1.98 -17.86
C HIS A 131 6.75 -1.00 -18.97
N GLY A 132 6.77 0.30 -18.65
CA GLY A 132 6.52 1.38 -19.61
C GLY A 132 7.68 1.59 -20.60
N ARG A 133 7.65 2.69 -21.33
CA ARG A 133 8.68 3.03 -22.34
C ARG A 133 10.08 3.17 -21.73
N THR A 134 10.15 3.77 -20.54
CA THR A 134 11.35 3.81 -19.70
C THR A 134 11.03 3.14 -18.37
N SER A 135 11.94 2.31 -17.86
CA SER A 135 11.77 1.64 -16.58
C SER A 135 12.98 1.82 -15.67
N LEU A 136 12.71 2.17 -14.41
CA LEU A 136 13.70 2.21 -13.34
C LEU A 136 13.32 1.20 -12.27
N ILE A 137 14.28 0.37 -11.86
CA ILE A 137 14.17 -0.46 -10.67
C ILE A 137 15.14 0.15 -9.65
N LEU A 138 14.61 0.52 -8.49
CA LEU A 138 15.35 1.08 -7.37
C LEU A 138 15.37 0.02 -6.25
N PRO A 139 16.45 -0.76 -6.12
CA PRO A 139 16.58 -1.73 -5.05
C PRO A 139 16.52 -1.04 -3.68
N THR A 140 15.71 -1.58 -2.77
CA THR A 140 15.55 -1.06 -1.40
C THR A 140 15.84 -2.15 -0.37
N LEU A 141 16.09 -1.75 0.88
CA LEU A 141 16.25 -2.66 2.01
C LEU A 141 14.99 -3.48 2.23
N GLY A 142 15.15 -4.79 2.40
CA GLY A 142 14.08 -5.67 2.86
C GLY A 142 13.87 -5.57 4.37
N ARG A 143 12.69 -5.99 4.84
CA ARG A 143 12.36 -6.03 6.28
C ARG A 143 13.38 -6.77 7.15
N THR A 144 14.05 -7.77 6.57
CA THR A 144 15.07 -8.57 7.25
C THR A 144 16.44 -7.94 7.25
N ASP A 145 16.68 -6.93 6.42
CA ASP A 145 17.96 -6.27 6.27
C ASP A 145 18.17 -5.27 7.41
N LYS A 146 19.40 -5.22 7.91
CA LYS A 146 19.79 -4.29 8.95
C LYS A 146 19.84 -2.87 8.36
N ASP A 147 19.10 -1.95 8.96
CA ASP A 147 19.12 -0.53 8.63
C ASP A 147 19.86 0.27 9.72
N ASP A 148 21.19 0.26 9.66
CA ASP A 148 22.06 0.86 10.69
C ASP A 148 23.04 1.91 10.15
N LYS A 149 22.84 2.38 8.93
CA LYS A 149 23.66 3.41 8.28
C LYS A 149 23.29 4.83 8.73
N HIS A 150 22.30 4.99 9.60
CA HIS A 150 21.81 6.29 10.07
C HIS A 150 22.73 6.90 11.13
N PRO A 151 22.95 8.23 11.12
CA PRO A 151 23.78 8.91 12.14
C PRO A 151 23.33 8.68 13.59
N LYS A 152 22.03 8.41 13.79
CA LYS A 152 21.43 8.16 15.12
C LYS A 152 21.41 6.68 15.52
N GLY A 153 22.03 5.80 14.73
CA GLY A 153 22.07 4.36 14.95
C GLY A 153 20.95 3.59 14.27
N ALA A 154 20.88 2.28 14.58
CA ALA A 154 19.98 1.34 13.92
C ALA A 154 18.50 1.72 14.07
N GLN A 155 17.78 1.70 12.95
CA GLN A 155 16.34 1.92 12.89
C GLN A 155 15.57 0.61 13.13
N PHE A 156 14.29 0.76 13.43
CA PHE A 156 13.30 -0.32 13.47
C PHE A 156 12.00 0.20 12.84
N LEU A 157 11.14 -0.71 12.39
CA LEU A 157 9.84 -0.38 11.80
C LEU A 157 8.73 -0.75 12.77
N SER A 158 7.65 0.04 12.80
CA SER A 158 6.40 -0.37 13.46
C SER A 158 5.48 -1.07 12.46
N VAL A 159 4.88 -2.18 12.87
CA VAL A 159 3.94 -2.97 12.07
C VAL A 159 2.66 -3.17 12.85
N GLU A 160 1.52 -2.92 12.21
CA GLU A 160 0.19 -3.26 12.75
C GLU A 160 -0.31 -4.55 12.10
N ASP A 161 -0.43 -5.62 12.90
CA ASP A 161 -0.84 -6.93 12.39
C ASP A 161 -2.36 -7.07 12.18
N SER A 162 -2.78 -8.24 11.70
CA SER A 162 -4.18 -8.56 11.41
C SER A 162 -5.12 -8.47 12.61
N MET A 163 -4.58 -8.44 13.83
CA MET A 163 -5.30 -8.32 15.10
C MET A 163 -5.23 -6.91 15.68
N SER A 164 -4.78 -5.93 14.88
CA SER A 164 -4.57 -4.54 15.30
C SER A 164 -3.57 -4.37 16.44
N VAL A 165 -2.58 -5.27 16.51
CA VAL A 165 -1.46 -5.16 17.45
C VAL A 165 -0.29 -4.47 16.76
N VAL A 166 0.09 -3.30 17.29
CA VAL A 166 1.28 -2.57 16.86
C VAL A 166 2.51 -3.12 17.59
N HIS A 167 3.50 -3.57 16.83
CA HIS A 167 4.77 -4.07 17.37
C HIS A 167 5.95 -3.61 16.53
N SER A 168 7.16 -3.65 17.10
CA SER A 168 8.39 -3.32 16.37
C SER A 168 8.95 -4.53 15.64
N THR A 169 9.55 -4.28 14.47
CA THR A 169 10.35 -5.24 13.72
C THR A 169 11.69 -4.61 13.34
N GLN A 170 12.76 -5.39 13.41
CA GLN A 170 14.11 -4.91 13.10
C GLN A 170 14.88 -6.01 12.35
N GLY A 171 15.37 -5.65 11.18
CA GLY A 171 16.20 -6.53 10.37
C GLY A 171 17.58 -6.76 10.98
N ARG A 172 18.15 -7.94 10.70
CA ARG A 172 19.42 -8.41 11.28
C ARG A 172 20.40 -8.90 10.22
N LEU A 173 19.94 -9.08 8.98
CA LEU A 173 20.79 -9.56 7.89
C LEU A 173 21.64 -8.41 7.35
N THR A 174 22.86 -8.72 6.95
CA THR A 174 23.71 -7.75 6.25
C THR A 174 23.07 -7.46 4.88
N PRO A 175 22.79 -6.18 4.54
CA PRO A 175 22.27 -5.83 3.23
C PRO A 175 23.20 -6.34 2.12
N VAL A 176 22.62 -6.80 1.01
CA VAL A 176 23.38 -7.33 -0.12
C VAL A 176 24.23 -6.28 -0.85
N SER A 177 23.99 -5.00 -0.60
CA SER A 177 24.78 -3.89 -1.11
C SER A 177 24.79 -2.70 -0.14
N GLU A 178 25.91 -1.98 -0.11
CA GLU A 178 26.07 -0.74 0.64
C GLU A 178 25.24 0.44 0.07
N HIS A 179 24.78 0.33 -1.18
CA HIS A 179 23.97 1.37 -1.83
C HIS A 179 22.48 1.25 -1.52
N LEU A 180 22.03 0.17 -0.89
CA LEU A 180 20.63 0.03 -0.49
C LEU A 180 20.29 1.05 0.60
N LEU A 181 19.17 1.74 0.37
CA LEU A 181 18.50 2.64 1.30
C LEU A 181 17.17 2.01 1.73
N ALA A 182 16.63 2.45 2.86
CA ALA A 182 15.26 2.13 3.25
C ALA A 182 14.28 2.76 2.25
N GLU A 183 13.09 2.16 2.12
CA GLU A 183 11.98 2.83 1.42
C GLU A 183 11.59 4.09 2.21
N PRO A 184 11.33 5.23 1.53
CA PRO A 184 11.09 6.52 2.16
C PRO A 184 9.77 6.59 2.94
#